data_AF-A0A530GYP2-F1
#
_entry.id   AF-A0A530GYP2-F1
#
_cell.length_a   1.000
_cell.length_b   1.000
_cell.length_c   1.000
_cell.angle_alpha   90.00
_cell.angle_beta   90.00
_cell.angle_gamma   90.00
#
_symmetry.space_group_name_H-M   'P 1'
#
loop_
_entity.id
_entity.type
_entity.pdbx_description
1 polymer ?
#
loop_
_entity_poly.entity_id
_entity_poly.type
_entity_poly.pdbx_seq_one_letter_code
_entity_poly.pdbx_strand_id
1 'polypeptide(L)' 'FDADTTPLLQNATTLKINAIAADTMQPISFTISLNGFGSALARTADLSAD' A
#
# COMPACT_ATOMS: atom_id res chain seq x y z
N PHE A 1 -2.78 6.80 5.24
CA PHE A 1 -2.03 7.51 4.19
C PHE A 1 -2.54 8.93 4.15
N ASP A 2 -1.64 9.89 3.99
CA ASP A 2 -2.01 11.29 3.83
C ASP A 2 -2.48 11.57 2.40
N ALA A 3 -2.81 12.84 2.14
CA ALA A 3 -3.28 13.29 0.84
C ALA A 3 -2.21 13.17 -0.25
N ASP A 4 -0.92 13.16 0.12
CA ASP A 4 0.19 13.11 -0.84
C ASP A 4 0.56 11.68 -1.23
N THR A 5 0.45 10.73 -0.28
CA THR A 5 0.80 9.32 -0.48
C THR A 5 -0.32 8.52 -1.14
N THR A 6 -1.58 8.88 -0.91
CA THR A 6 -2.73 8.14 -1.45
C THR A 6 -2.76 8.11 -2.99
N PRO A 7 -2.56 9.23 -3.72
CA PRO A 7 -2.50 9.21 -5.18
C PRO A 7 -1.35 8.37 -5.73
N LEU A 8 -0.21 8.33 -5.02
CA LEU A 8 0.94 7.50 -5.42
C LEU A 8 0.59 6.02 -5.34
N LEU A 9 -0.09 5.60 -4.27
CA LEU A 9 -0.51 4.21 -4.09
C LEU A 9 -1.59 3.78 -5.08
N GLN A 10 -2.53 4.68 -5.44
CA GLN A 10 -3.56 4.40 -6.45
C GLN A 10 -2.99 4.11 -7.83
N ASN A 11 -1.87 4.73 -8.19
CA ASN A 11 -1.24 4.62 -9.51
C ASN A 11 -0.06 3.62 -9.55
N ALA A 12 0.36 3.11 -8.40
CA ALA A 12 1.45 2.14 -8.30
C ALA A 12 0.94 0.70 -8.48
N THR A 13 1.81 -0.18 -8.95
CA THR A 13 1.54 -1.64 -9.05
C THR A 13 2.15 -2.42 -7.89
N THR A 14 3.10 -1.83 -7.16
CA THR A 14 3.81 -2.50 -6.08
C THR A 14 4.21 -1.52 -4.98
N LEU A 15 3.96 -1.89 -3.72
CA LEU A 15 4.53 -1.25 -2.54
C LEU A 15 5.72 -2.09 -2.05
N LYS A 16 6.92 -1.51 -2.10
CA LYS A 16 8.13 -2.13 -1.55
C LYS A 16 8.28 -1.76 -0.08
N ILE A 17 8.48 -2.75 0.77
CA ILE A 17 8.76 -2.55 2.19
C ILE A 17 10.18 -3.04 2.45
N ASN A 18 10.97 -2.19 3.10
CA ASN A 18 12.31 -2.53 3.59
C ASN A 18 12.25 -2.54 5.11
N ALA A 19 12.80 -3.57 5.75
CA ALA A 19 12.78 -3.73 7.20
C ALA A 19 14.06 -4.41 7.68
N ILE A 20 14.23 -4.45 9.00
CA ILE A 20 15.25 -5.25 9.67
C ILE A 20 14.54 -6.41 10.37
N ALA A 21 14.94 -7.64 10.07
CA ALA A 21 14.41 -8.83 10.73
C ALA A 21 14.88 -8.85 12.20
N ALA A 22 13.95 -8.96 13.15
CA ALA A 22 14.25 -8.78 14.57
C ALA A 22 15.10 -9.92 15.19
N ASP A 23 15.05 -11.11 14.60
CA ASP A 23 15.75 -12.31 15.05
C ASP A 23 17.22 -12.34 14.59
N THR A 24 17.47 -11.87 13.38
CA THR A 24 18.78 -11.94 12.70
C THR A 24 19.45 -10.57 12.60
N MET A 25 18.72 -9.49 12.86
CA MET A 25 19.14 -8.11 12.66
C MET A 25 19.61 -7.82 11.23
N GLN A 26 19.15 -8.62 10.25
CA GLN A 26 19.52 -8.46 8.85
C GLN A 26 18.47 -7.65 8.07
N PRO A 27 18.88 -6.87 7.05
CA PRO A 27 17.94 -6.22 6.15
C PRO A 27 17.13 -7.25 5.35
N ILE A 28 15.83 -7.04 5.27
CA ILE A 28 14.91 -7.81 4.44
C ILE A 28 14.04 -6.89 3.61
N SER A 29 13.54 -7.39 2.47
CA SER A 29 12.58 -6.67 1.65
C SER A 29 11.47 -7.59 1.15
N PHE A 30 10.25 -7.07 1.15
CA PHE A 30 9.08 -7.74 0.60
C PHE A 30 8.22 -6.74 -0.17
N THR A 31 7.40 -7.27 -1.05
CA THR A 31 6.55 -6.48 -1.96
C THR A 31 5.09 -6.83 -1.75
N ILE A 32 4.24 -5.80 -1.72
CA ILE A 32 2.79 -5.96 -1.77
C ILE A 32 2.32 -5.54 -3.16
N SER A 33 1.57 -6.42 -3.84
CA SER A 33 0.91 -6.06 -5.10
C SER A 33 -0.20 -5.04 -4.82
N LEU A 34 -0.23 -3.97 -5.59
CA LEU A 34 -1.27 -2.94 -5.51
C LEU A 34 -2.31 -3.06 -6.64
N ASN A 35 -2.29 -4.18 -7.38
CA ASN A 35 -3.29 -4.45 -8.41
C ASN A 35 -4.70 -4.44 -7.80
N GLY A 36 -5.55 -3.51 -8.26
CA GLY A 36 -6.91 -3.33 -7.76
C GLY A 36 -7.04 -2.41 -6.53
N PHE A 37 -5.95 -1.89 -5.97
CA PHE A 37 -5.99 -0.98 -4.82
C PHE A 37 -6.84 0.28 -5.10
N GLY A 38 -6.63 0.94 -6.25
CA GLY A 38 -7.39 2.14 -6.63
C GLY A 38 -8.90 1.88 -6.70
N SER A 39 -9.32 0.75 -7.30
CA SER A 39 -10.72 0.36 -7.40
C SER A 39 -11.34 0.03 -6.04
N ALA A 40 -10.60 -0.68 -5.17
CA ALA A 40 -11.06 -0.98 -3.82
C ALA A 40 -11.24 0.31 -2.99
N LEU A 41 -10.30 1.26 -3.11
CA LEU A 41 -10.38 2.54 -2.43
C LEU A 41 -11.60 3.36 -2.89
N ALA A 42 -11.87 3.40 -4.19
CA ALA A 42 -13.08 4.04 -4.73
C ALA A 42 -14.34 3.40 -4.14
N ARG A 43 -14.42 2.06 -4.10
CA ARG A 43 -15.57 1.35 -3.52
C ARG A 43 -15.76 1.63 -2.04
N THR A 44 -14.68 1.76 -1.25
CA THR A 44 -14.79 2.15 0.16
C THR A 44 -15.32 3.57 0.34
N ALA A 45 -14.99 4.49 -0.55
CA ALA A 45 -15.55 5.85 -0.52
C ALA A 45 -17.06 5.84 -0.80
N ASP A 46 -17.50 5.08 -1.81
CA ASP A 46 -18.93 4.91 -2.12
C ASP A 46 -19.70 4.34 -0.93
N LEU A 47 -19.17 3.28 -0.30
CA LEU A 47 -19.79 2.62 0.85
C LEU A 47 -19.81 3.47 2.14
N SER A 48 -18.95 4.49 2.23
CA SER A 48 -18.89 5.38 3.40
C SER A 48 -19.81 6.61 3.24
N ALA A 49 -20.36 6.82 2.05
CA ALA A 49 -21.27 7.90 1.73
C ALA A 49 -22.76 7.51 1.88
N ASP A 50 -23.05 6.21 2.00
CA ASP A 50 -24.34 5.64 2.40
C ASP A 50 -24.53 5.67 3.93
#